data_AF-A0A126ZUU5-F1
#
_entry.id   AF-A0A126ZUU5-F1
#
_cell.length_a   1.000
_cell.length_b   1.000
_cell.length_c   1.000
_cell.angle_alpha   90.00
_cell.angle_beta   90.00
_cell.angle_gamma   90.00
#
_symmetry.space_group_name_H-M   'P 1'
#
loop_
_entity.id
_entity.type
_entity.pdbx_description
1 polymer ?
#
loop_
_entity_poly.entity_id
_entity_poly.type
_entity_poly.pdbx_seq_one_letter_code
_entity_poly.pdbx_strand_id
1 'polypeptide(L)'
;MAFANIAGNILIFIPLGFYVSWLRQRAAAWTTMLTVALVSAAVEVIQGVFAVGASDVDDVILNCVGGMIGVFTFRLLSALLREHSLERTGMAVVSVVTLPVWCYFLFVIRLHL
;
A
#
# COMPACT_ATOMS: atom_id res chain seq x y z
N MET A 1 -0.87 -17.65 11.80
CA MET A 1 -0.55 -16.33 12.36
C MET A 1 0.51 -15.61 11.53
N ALA A 2 1.74 -16.11 11.42
CA ALA A 2 2.81 -15.43 10.66
C ALA A 2 2.51 -15.18 9.17
N PHE A 3 2.01 -16.19 8.43
CA PHE A 3 1.71 -16.02 7.00
C PHE A 3 0.62 -14.98 6.70
N ALA A 4 -0.36 -14.83 7.59
CA ALA A 4 -1.43 -13.85 7.45
C ALA A 4 -0.93 -12.42 7.66
N ASN A 5 0.01 -12.21 8.60
CA ASN A 5 0.66 -10.91 8.79
C ASN A 5 1.51 -10.53 7.58
N ILE A 6 2.32 -11.48 7.09
CA ILE A 6 3.15 -11.28 5.90
C ILE A 6 2.31 -10.88 4.69
N ALA A 7 1.26 -11.66 4.40
CA ALA A 7 0.36 -11.38 3.30
C ALA A 7 -0.39 -10.06 3.50
N GLY A 8 -0.86 -9.77 4.71
CA GLY A 8 -1.60 -8.54 5.05
C GLY A 8 -0.79 -7.27 4.82
N ASN A 9 0.46 -7.26 5.28
CA ASN A 9 1.39 -6.13 5.15
C ASN A 9 1.72 -5.85 3.67
N ILE A 10 1.94 -6.89 2.86
CA ILE A 10 2.11 -6.73 1.42
C ILE A 10 0.81 -6.20 0.78
N LEU A 11 -0.34 -6.84 1.06
CA LEU A 11 -1.62 -6.53 0.41
C LEU A 11 -2.10 -5.09 0.66
N ILE A 12 -1.91 -4.56 1.87
CA ILE A 12 -2.39 -3.21 2.22
C ILE A 12 -1.56 -2.10 1.54
N PHE A 13 -0.31 -2.38 1.17
CA PHE A 13 0.58 -1.42 0.51
C PHE A 13 0.58 -1.49 -1.02
N ILE A 14 0.07 -2.57 -1.64
CA ILE A 14 -0.12 -2.66 -3.10
C ILE A 14 -0.91 -1.45 -3.65
N PRO A 15 -2.06 -1.09 -3.07
CA PRO A 15 -2.84 0.04 -3.58
C PRO A 15 -2.12 1.37 -3.39
N LEU A 16 -1.39 1.55 -2.28
CA LEU A 16 -0.60 2.76 -2.04
C LEU A 16 0.44 2.96 -3.15
N GLY A 17 1.18 1.90 -3.50
CA GLY A 17 2.16 1.94 -4.60
C GLY A 17 1.52 2.25 -5.95
N PHE A 18 0.33 1.72 -6.21
CA PHE A 18 -0.46 2.02 -7.40
C PHE A 18 -0.87 3.50 -7.45
N TYR A 19 -1.46 4.03 -6.37
CA TYR A 19 -1.90 5.43 -6.32
C TYR A 19 -0.75 6.44 -6.44
N VAL A 20 0.37 6.20 -5.76
CA VAL A 20 1.52 7.11 -5.86
C VAL A 20 2.09 7.13 -7.27
N SER A 21 2.15 5.98 -7.94
CA SER A 21 2.61 5.88 -9.33
C SER A 21 1.65 6.56 -10.30
N TRP A 22 0.34 6.47 -10.04
CA TRP A 22 -0.67 7.16 -10.83
C TRP A 22 -0.65 8.67 -10.62
N LEU A 23 -0.59 9.15 -9.37
CA LEU A 23 -0.52 10.58 -9.07
C LEU A 23 0.75 11.22 -9.62
N ARG A 24 1.83 10.43 -9.69
CA ARG A 24 3.13 10.86 -10.20
C ARG A 24 3.53 10.03 -11.42
N GLN A 25 2.71 10.05 -12.47
CA GLN A 25 2.91 9.26 -13.71
C GLN A 25 4.33 9.36 -14.31
N ARG A 26 5.04 10.48 -14.07
CA ARG A 26 6.41 10.73 -14.57
C ARG A 26 7.52 10.58 -13.52
N ALA A 27 7.19 10.31 -12.26
CA ALA A 27 8.22 10.20 -11.24
C ALA A 27 8.94 8.86 -11.32
N ALA A 28 10.24 8.87 -11.02
CA ALA A 28 11.06 7.67 -11.01
C ALA A 28 10.50 6.67 -9.97
N ALA A 29 10.55 5.37 -10.27
CA ALA A 29 10.07 4.32 -9.36
C ALA A 29 10.70 4.41 -7.96
N TRP A 30 11.95 4.87 -7.89
CA TRP A 30 12.66 5.17 -6.65
C TRP A 30 11.92 6.18 -5.76
N THR A 31 11.33 7.23 -6.34
CA THR A 31 10.60 8.23 -5.56
C THR A 31 9.30 7.67 -4.98
N THR A 32 8.61 6.78 -5.71
CA THR A 32 7.45 6.05 -5.17
C THR A 32 7.89 5.10 -4.05
N MET A 33 9.00 4.39 -4.23
CA MET A 33 9.55 3.49 -3.22
C MET A 33 9.93 4.25 -1.94
N LEU A 34 10.54 5.43 -2.06
CA LEU A 34 10.85 6.29 -0.92
C LEU A 34 9.57 6.74 -0.19
N THR A 35 8.52 7.13 -0.92
CA THR A 35 7.23 7.49 -0.33
C THR A 35 6.59 6.31 0.40
N VAL A 36 6.57 5.13 -0.21
CA VAL A 36 6.06 3.89 0.41
C VAL A 36 6.84 3.55 1.67
N ALA A 37 8.17 3.62 1.62
CA ALA A 37 9.04 3.34 2.76
C ALA A 37 8.83 4.34 3.91
N LEU A 38 8.70 5.64 3.61
CA LEU A 38 8.43 6.66 4.62
C LEU A 38 7.04 6.48 5.25
N VAL A 39 6.02 6.15 4.45
CA VAL A 39 4.68 5.87 4.97
C VAL A 39 4.68 4.62 5.83
N SER A 40 5.38 3.56 5.43
CA SER A 40 5.52 2.36 6.27
C SER A 40 6.21 2.67 7.58
N ALA A 41 7.37 3.34 7.54
CA ALA A 41 8.08 3.71 8.76
C ALA A 41 7.23 4.58 9.70
N ALA A 42 6.42 5.49 9.15
CA ALA A 42 5.48 6.28 9.94
C ALA A 42 4.38 5.40 10.59
N VAL A 43 3.87 4.40 9.88
CA VAL A 43 2.90 3.43 10.42
C VAL A 43 3.52 2.62 11.56
N GLU A 44 4.73 2.09 11.38
CA GLU A 44 5.48 1.38 12.44
C GLU A 44 5.67 2.25 13.68
N VAL A 45 6.08 3.51 13.50
CA VAL A 45 6.28 4.45 14.61
C VAL A 45 4.98 4.72 15.35
N ILE A 46 3.86 4.90 14.63
CA ILE A 46 2.54 5.07 15.25
C ILE A 46 2.15 3.81 16.03
N GLN A 47 2.34 2.61 15.45
CA GLN A 47 2.03 1.35 16.13
C GLN A 47 2.85 1.17 17.42
N GLY A 48 4.15 1.50 17.38
CA GLY A 48 5.03 1.47 18.54
C GLY A 48 4.68 2.50 19.62
N VAL A 49 4.37 3.74 19.23
CA VAL A 49 4.01 4.83 20.17
C VAL A 49 2.68 4.57 20.85
N PHE A 50 1.68 4.08 20.12
CA PHE A 50 0.35 3.81 20.66
C PHE A 50 0.21 2.39 21.25
N ALA A 51 1.30 1.62 21.30
CA ALA A 51 1.34 0.22 21.75
C ALA A 51 0.25 -0.67 21.09
N VAL A 52 -0.12 -0.32 19.85
CA VAL A 52 -1.15 -1.03 19.06
C VAL A 52 -0.62 -2.36 18.53
N GLY A 53 0.71 -2.51 18.43
CA GLY A 53 1.40 -3.72 17.99
C GLY A 53 2.90 -3.66 18.26
N ALA A 54 3.61 -4.74 17.95
CA ALA A 54 5.08 -4.76 17.96
C ALA A 54 5.59 -4.03 16.71
N SER A 55 6.53 -3.10 16.87
CA SER A 55 7.22 -2.49 15.73
C SER A 55 8.27 -3.45 15.21
N ASP A 56 8.08 -3.96 14.00
CA ASP A 56 8.98 -4.93 13.38
C ASP A 56 9.54 -4.40 12.06
N VAL A 57 10.85 -4.49 11.88
CA VAL A 57 11.52 -4.04 10.65
C VAL A 57 11.12 -4.91 9.45
N ASP A 58 10.76 -6.18 9.69
CA ASP A 58 10.28 -7.10 8.67
C ASP A 58 8.99 -6.57 8.01
N ASP A 59 8.13 -5.92 8.79
CA ASP A 59 6.88 -5.34 8.29
C ASP A 59 7.13 -4.15 7.38
N VAL A 60 8.13 -3.31 7.68
CA VAL A 60 8.59 -2.24 6.77
C VAL A 60 9.04 -2.78 5.42
N ILE A 61 9.78 -3.90 5.42
CA ILE A 61 10.28 -4.54 4.20
C ILE A 61 9.09 -5.08 3.40
N LEU A 62 8.14 -5.75 4.04
CA LEU A 62 6.96 -6.31 3.41
C LEU A 62 6.06 -5.23 2.80
N ASN A 63 5.89 -4.12 3.51
CA ASN A 63 5.15 -2.94 3.03
C ASN A 63 5.83 -2.33 1.79
N CYS A 64 7.17 -2.26 1.78
CA CYS A 64 7.93 -1.84 0.60
C CYS A 64 7.72 -2.78 -0.59
N VAL A 65 7.73 -4.10 -0.37
CA VAL A 65 7.45 -5.11 -1.40
C VAL A 65 6.05 -4.94 -1.96
N GLY A 66 5.05 -4.76 -1.09
CA GLY A 66 3.67 -4.45 -1.48
C GLY A 66 3.59 -3.21 -2.36
N GLY A 67 4.21 -2.10 -1.95
CA GLY A 67 4.23 -0.89 -2.75
C GLY A 67 4.91 -1.06 -4.12
N MET A 68 5.99 -1.85 -4.20
CA MET A 68 6.64 -2.16 -5.48
C MET A 68 5.71 -2.96 -6.41
N ILE A 69 4.97 -3.94 -5.89
CA ILE A 69 3.97 -4.69 -6.66
C ILE A 69 2.89 -3.73 -7.18
N GLY A 70 2.45 -2.76 -6.36
CA GLY A 70 1.54 -1.69 -6.77
C GLY A 70 2.05 -0.85 -7.95
N VAL A 71 3.31 -0.42 -7.88
CA VAL A 71 3.99 0.34 -8.95
C VAL A 71 4.04 -0.47 -10.25
N PHE A 72 4.44 -1.74 -10.15
CA PHE A 72 4.50 -2.63 -11.31
C PHE A 72 3.13 -2.85 -11.93
N THR A 73 2.11 -3.06 -11.10
CA THR A 73 0.72 -3.24 -11.55
C THR A 73 0.23 -2.01 -12.30
N PHE A 74 0.49 -0.81 -11.78
CA PHE A 74 0.14 0.44 -12.46
C PHE A 74 0.84 0.56 -13.82
N ARG A 75 2.16 0.38 -13.85
CA ARG A 75 2.94 0.48 -15.10
C ARG A 75 2.53 -0.55 -16.14
N LEU A 76 2.22 -1.78 -15.71
CA LEU A 76 1.73 -2.83 -16.58
C LEU A 76 0.36 -2.47 -17.16
N LEU A 77 -0.57 -2.00 -16.33
CA LEU A 77 -1.89 -1.55 -16.79
C LEU A 77 -1.78 -0.38 -17.76
N SER A 78 -1.02 0.67 -17.45
CA SER A 78 -0.82 1.82 -18.35
C SER A 78 -0.07 1.44 -19.64
N ALA A 79 0.77 0.40 -19.62
CA ALA A 79 1.45 -0.09 -20.82
C ALA A 79 0.53 -0.94 -21.71
N LEU A 80 -0.31 -1.80 -21.12
CA LEU A 80 -1.26 -2.65 -21.85
C LEU A 80 -2.45 -1.86 -22.38
N LEU A 81 -2.90 -0.86 -21.62
CA LEU A 81 -4.12 -0.10 -21.89
C LEU A 81 -3.72 1.32 -22.26
N ARG A 82 -3.65 1.57 -23.57
CA ARG A 82 -3.30 2.87 -24.16
C ARG A 82 -4.36 3.98 -23.95
N GLU A 83 -5.45 3.64 -23.28
CA GLU A 83 -6.62 4.51 -23.10
C GLU A 83 -6.69 5.10 -21.69
N HIS A 84 -6.58 6.43 -21.56
CA HIS A 84 -6.65 7.16 -20.29
C HIS A 84 -8.00 7.00 -19.55
N SER A 85 -9.05 6.53 -20.22
CA SER A 85 -10.35 6.20 -19.64
C SER A 85 -10.24 5.06 -18.62
N LEU A 86 -9.36 4.09 -18.87
CA LEU A 86 -9.22 2.87 -18.09
C LEU A 86 -8.36 3.08 -16.84
N GLU A 87 -7.46 4.06 -16.85
CA GLU A 87 -6.79 4.55 -15.64
C GLU A 87 -7.82 5.07 -14.62
N ARG A 88 -8.87 5.76 -15.09
CA ARG A 88 -9.92 6.29 -14.22
C ARG A 88 -10.83 5.20 -13.66
N THR A 89 -11.20 4.22 -14.46
CA THR A 89 -11.99 3.06 -14.01
C THR A 89 -11.19 2.16 -13.07
N GLY A 90 -9.90 1.92 -13.38
CA GLY A 90 -8.99 1.17 -12.53
C GLY A 90 -8.85 1.79 -11.15
N MET A 91 -8.77 3.12 -11.06
CA MET A 91 -8.80 3.82 -9.77
C MET A 91 -10.09 3.57 -8.99
N ALA A 92 -11.25 3.73 -9.63
CA ALA A 92 -12.53 3.56 -8.94
C ALA A 92 -12.64 2.13 -8.35
N VAL A 93 -12.19 1.12 -9.10
CA VAL A 93 -12.15 -0.27 -8.63
C VAL A 93 -11.15 -0.44 -7.48
N VAL A 94 -9.92 0.06 -7.60
CA VAL A 94 -8.91 -0.02 -6.54
C VAL A 94 -9.39 0.72 -5.28
N SER A 95 -10.07 1.86 -5.42
CA SER A 95 -10.63 2.66 -4.31
C SER A 95 -11.74 1.92 -3.56
N VAL A 96 -12.64 1.28 -4.30
CA VAL A 96 -13.75 0.49 -3.73
C VAL A 96 -13.21 -0.74 -3.00
N VAL A 97 -12.13 -1.36 -3.49
CA VAL A 97 -11.51 -2.52 -2.85
C VAL A 97 -10.63 -2.12 -1.67
N THR A 98 -9.98 -0.96 -1.71
CA THR A 98 -9.10 -0.49 -0.63
C THR A 98 -9.85 -0.01 0.60
N LEU A 99 -10.93 0.74 0.42
CA LEU A 99 -11.71 1.30 1.54
C LEU A 99 -12.09 0.25 2.59
N PRO A 100 -12.66 -0.92 2.22
CA PRO A 100 -12.96 -2.00 3.15
C PRO A 100 -11.72 -2.55 3.87
N VAL A 101 -10.58 -2.65 3.17
CA VAL A 101 -9.32 -3.16 3.74
C VAL A 101 -8.77 -2.20 4.79
N TRP A 102 -8.72 -0.90 4.49
CA TRP A 102 -8.30 0.12 5.45
C TRP A 102 -9.30 0.26 6.61
N CYS A 103 -10.61 0.19 6.35
CA CYS A 103 -11.63 0.20 7.39
C CYS A 103 -11.53 -1.02 8.30
N TYR A 104 -11.32 -2.22 7.75
CA TYR A 104 -11.11 -3.44 8.52
C TYR A 104 -9.84 -3.33 9.38
N PHE A 105 -8.75 -2.82 8.82
CA PHE A 105 -7.50 -2.61 9.56
C PHE A 105 -7.68 -1.61 10.72
N LEU A 106 -8.31 -0.47 10.47
CA LEU A 106 -8.64 0.52 11.50
C LEU A 106 -9.60 -0.03 12.57
N PHE A 107 -10.58 -0.84 12.17
CA PHE A 107 -11.53 -1.47 13.08
C PHE A 107 -10.85 -2.51 13.98
N VAL A 108 -9.98 -3.36 13.41
CA VAL A 108 -9.22 -4.37 14.16
C VAL A 108 -8.26 -3.71 15.17
N ILE A 109 -7.59 -2.62 14.77
CA ILE A 109 -6.75 -1.80 15.66
C ILE A 109 -7.57 -1.16 16.79
N ARG A 110 -8.77 -0.65 16.50
CA ARG A 110 -9.65 -0.04 17.50
C ARG A 110 -10.28 -1.02 18.47
N LEU A 111 -10.38 -2.31 18.15
CA LEU A 111 -11.03 -3.33 18.99
C LEU A 111 -10.08 -4.06 19.94
N HIS A 112 -8.76 -3.93 19.76
CA HIS A 112 -7.74 -4.53 20.63
C HIS A 112 -7.08 -3.53 21.59
N LEU A 113 -7.65 -2.32 21.69
CA LEU A 113 -7.42 -1.34 22.76
C LEU A 113 -8.54 -1.41 23.80
#